data_AF-A0A257DPT2-F1
#
_entry.id   AF-A0A257DPT2-F1
#
_cell.length_a   1.000
_cell.length_b   1.000
_cell.length_c   1.000
_cell.angle_alpha   90.00
_cell.angle_beta   90.00
_cell.angle_gamma   90.00
#
_symmetry.space_group_name_H-M   'P 1'
#
loop_
_entity.id
_entity.type
_entity.pdbx_description
1 polymer ?
#
loop_
_entity_poly.entity_id
_entity_poly.type
_entity_poly.pdbx_seq_one_letter_code
_entity_poly.pdbx_strand_id
1 'polypeptide(L)' 'MSVELWQQCVELLRDELPAQQFNTWIRPLQVEAEGDELRVYAP' A
#
# COMPACT_ATOMS: atom_id res chain seq x y z
N MET A 1 -9.66 8.47 6.55
CA MET A 1 -8.95 9.40 5.65
C MET A 1 -7.61 8.83 5.20
N SER A 2 -6.59 8.72 6.07
CA SER A 2 -5.25 8.24 5.67
C SER A 2 -5.22 6.76 5.22
N VAL A 3 -5.89 5.84 5.92
CA VAL A 3 -5.99 4.42 5.50
C VAL A 3 -6.68 4.24 4.13
N GLU A 4 -7.70 5.05 3.84
CA GLU A 4 -8.44 4.99 2.57
C GLU A 4 -7.55 5.42 1.39
N LEU A 5 -6.66 6.39 1.61
CA LEU A 5 -5.67 6.82 0.60
C LEU A 5 -4.73 5.67 0.22
N TRP A 6 -4.25 4.91 1.21
CA TRP A 6 -3.41 3.73 0.93
C TRP A 6 -4.17 2.66 0.14
N GLN A 7 -5.43 2.40 0.47
CA GLN A 7 -6.23 1.44 -0.29
C GLN A 7 -6.38 1.87 -1.76
N GLN A 8 -6.62 3.15 -2.02
CA GLN A 8 -6.66 3.68 -3.39
C GLN A 8 -5.30 3.51 -4.11
N CYS A 9 -4.19 3.80 -3.43
CA CYS A 9 -2.86 3.56 -3.98
C CYS A 9 -2.63 2.08 -4.30
N VAL A 10 -3.06 1.17 -3.43
CA VAL A 10 -2.93 -0.27 -3.63
C VAL A 10 -3.76 -0.74 -4.82
N GLU A 11 -4.97 -0.21 -5.03
CA GLU A 11 -5.77 -0.55 -6.20
C GLU A 11 -5.13 -0.07 -7.51
N LEU A 12 -4.63 1.17 -7.54
CA LEU A 12 -3.87 1.69 -8.68
C LEU A 12 -2.62 0.84 -8.96
N LEU A 13 -1.83 0.54 -7.93
CA LEU A 13 -0.62 -0.27 -8.05
C LEU A 13 -0.93 -1.70 -8.49
N ARG A 14 -2.10 -2.25 -8.14
CA ARG A 14 -2.54 -3.57 -8.59
C ARG A 14 -2.79 -3.61 -10.09
N ASP A 15 -3.30 -2.51 -10.65
CA ASP A 15 -3.63 -2.41 -12.07
C ASP A 15 -2.40 -2.03 -12.91
N GLU A 16 -1.45 -1.28 -12.33
CA GLU A 16 -0.21 -0.86 -13.01
C GLU A 16 0.94 -1.88 -12.91
N LEU A 17 1.06 -2.59 -11.77
CA LEU A 17 2.16 -3.54 -11.55
C LEU A 17 1.78 -4.97 -11.98
N PRO A 18 2.73 -5.74 -12.54
CA PRO A 18 2.54 -7.18 -12.72
C PRO A 18 2.24 -7.86 -11.39
N ALA A 19 1.31 -8.83 -11.39
CA ALA A 19 0.85 -9.53 -10.18
C ALA A 19 1.99 -10.07 -9.30
N GLN A 20 3.11 -10.48 -9.90
CA GLN A 20 4.28 -10.94 -9.16
C GLN A 20 4.96 -9.82 -8.37
N GLN A 21 5.16 -8.65 -8.97
CA GLN A 21 5.76 -7.50 -8.27
C GLN A 21 4.81 -6.97 -7.19
N PHE A 22 3.51 -6.93 -7.48
CA PHE A 22 2.52 -6.53 -6.49
C PHE A 22 2.52 -7.46 -5.25
N ASN A 23 2.50 -8.78 -5.47
CA ASN A 23 2.50 -9.74 -4.37
C ASN A 23 3.82 -9.77 -3.59
N THR A 24 4.94 -9.43 -4.22
CA THR A 24 6.25 -9.41 -3.58
C THR A 24 6.52 -8.10 -2.83
N TRP A 25 6.18 -6.96 -3.42
CA TRP A 25 6.58 -5.64 -2.92
C TRP A 25 5.47 -4.87 -2.22
N ILE A 26 4.20 -5.09 -2.60
CA ILE A 26 3.07 -4.32 -2.05
C ILE A 26 2.33 -5.11 -0.97
N ARG A 27 2.06 -6.40 -1.21
CA ARG A 27 1.30 -7.26 -0.28
C ARG A 27 1.90 -7.41 1.12
N PRO A 28 3.23 -7.46 1.33
CA PRO A 28 3.79 -7.62 2.67
C PRO A 28 4.00 -6.29 3.41
N LEU A 29 3.75 -5.14 2.77
CA LEU A 29 3.91 -3.84 3.41
C LEU A 29 2.87 -3.69 4.53
N GLN A 30 3.33 -3.32 5.71
CA GLN A 30 2.45 -2.96 6.81
C GLN A 30 2.22 -1.45 6.81
N VAL A 31 0.97 -1.04 6.97
CA VAL A 31 0.61 0.37 6.92
C VAL A 31 -0.08 0.78 8.20
N GLU A 32 0.44 1.85 8.80
CA GLU A 32 -0.08 2.46 10.00
C GLU A 32 -0.46 3.90 9.68
N ALA A 33 -1.72 4.24 9.90
CA ALA A 33 -2.22 5.59 9.69
C ALA A 33 -2.36 6.27 11.05
N GLU A 34 -1.61 7.35 11.26
CA GLU A 34 -1.65 8.14 12.49
C GLU A 34 -1.96 9.59 12.16
N GLY A 35 -3.20 10.01 12.43
CA GLY A 35 -3.69 11.33 12.05
C GLY A 35 -3.63 11.53 10.53
N ASP A 36 -2.82 12.50 10.10
CA ASP A 36 -2.60 12.85 8.70
C ASP A 36 -1.34 12.21 8.10
N GLU A 37 -0.62 11.40 8.88
CA GLU A 37 0.54 10.65 8.40
C GLU A 37 0.17 9.21 8.04
N LEU A 38 0.80 8.71 6.98
CA LEU A 38 0.77 7.32 6.57
C LEU A 38 2.18 6.74 6.66
N ARG A 39 2.39 5.81 7.58
CA ARG A 39 3.66 5.10 7.74
C ARG A 39 3.57 3.74 7.09
N VAL A 40 4.51 3.45 6.18
CA VAL A 40 4.59 2.18 5.45
C VAL A 40 5.87 1.49 5.86
N TYR A 41 5.75 0.29 6.41
CA TYR A 41 6.85 -0.54 6.84
C TYR A 41 7.05 -1.69 5.85
N ALA A 42 8.28 -1.82 5.37
CA ALA A 42 8.72 -3.00 4.64
C ALA A 42 9.22 -4.07 5.64
N PRO A 43 9.01 -5.37 5.36
CA PRO A 43 9.58 -6.46 6.14
C PRO A 43 11.11 -6.53 6.06
#